data_AF-A0A9E1N0T7-F1
#
_entry.id   AF-A0A9E1N0T7-F1
#
_cell.length_a   1.000
_cell.length_b   1.000
_cell.length_c   1.000
_cell.angle_alpha   90.00
_cell.angle_beta   90.00
_cell.angle_gamma   90.00
#
_symmetry.space_group_name_H-M   'P 1'
#
loop_
_entity.id
_entity.type
_entity.pdbx_description
1 polymer ?
#
loop_
_entity_poly.entity_id
_entity_poly.type
_entity_poly.pdbx_seq_one_letter_code
_entity_poly.pdbx_strand_id
1 'polypeptide(L)'
;MSEAQEGQNSFHNKLTEQLIGVFDGAAEARRSYYEANPDKRPSPGDIDSIITKYSYMNAAIVGALTLIPGPWGLFAVVPEIVLVIRNQVKMVYDIGVAHGKDEVMTRELLLGISMSATGTGTIGFLTMHGGKVLVRRPALRVFQKLIAVFAGRITQRLIKSAIAKWVPVVGAIAMAVWTKTSTARVGRTANEILAKPIEISEGDPSGVLEDNAVVPKGSTADALEQKLHALANLMKADGDIGDTELEYIETILENGDLDIDTVEEIRASLTEPNQQAVDFTPFEDEDEALGLIMDMVALANRDGVFHSAERLYIRQVAKRINFPAEDVEALTAT
;
A
#
# COMPACT_ATOMS: atom_id res chain seq x y z
N MET A 1 18.26 14.82 -13.86
CA MET A 1 17.45 14.08 -12.87
C MET A 1 16.84 15.11 -11.95
N SER A 2 15.52 15.09 -11.73
CA SER A 2 14.89 16.00 -10.76
C SER A 2 15.18 15.55 -9.32
N GLU A 3 15.08 16.46 -8.36
CA GLU A 3 15.28 16.18 -6.93
C GLU A 3 14.31 15.09 -6.41
N ALA A 4 13.08 15.05 -6.97
CA ALA A 4 12.11 14.00 -6.73
C ALA A 4 12.63 12.62 -7.19
N GLN A 5 13.15 12.51 -8.43
CA GLN A 5 13.71 11.25 -8.95
C GLN A 5 14.90 10.76 -8.11
N GLU A 6 15.73 11.68 -7.60
CA GLU A 6 16.86 11.34 -6.74
C GLU A 6 16.41 10.77 -5.39
N GLY A 7 15.44 11.41 -4.73
CA GLY A 7 14.87 10.92 -3.47
C GLY A 7 14.23 9.54 -3.62
N GLN A 8 13.51 9.29 -4.72
CA GLN A 8 12.90 7.99 -5.01
C GLN A 8 13.94 6.88 -5.20
N ASN A 9 14.98 7.15 -5.98
CA ASN A 9 16.07 6.19 -6.20
C ASN A 9 16.82 5.88 -4.90
N SER A 10 17.09 6.90 -4.08
CA SER A 10 17.72 6.74 -2.78
C SER A 10 16.87 5.89 -1.83
N PHE A 11 15.56 6.16 -1.76
CA PHE A 11 14.61 5.37 -0.97
C PHE A 11 14.59 3.91 -1.42
N HIS A 12 14.43 3.65 -2.72
CA HIS A 12 14.42 2.30 -3.29
C HIS A 12 15.69 1.51 -2.94
N ASN A 13 16.86 2.13 -3.12
CA ASN A 13 18.14 1.48 -2.87
C ASN A 13 18.32 1.14 -1.39
N LYS A 14 18.05 2.09 -0.48
CA LYS A 14 18.17 1.86 0.97
C LYS A 14 17.15 0.82 1.47
N LEU A 15 15.93 0.86 0.97
CA LEU A 15 14.90 -0.13 1.31
C LEU A 15 15.35 -1.53 0.86
N THR A 16 15.83 -1.65 -0.39
CA THR A 16 16.36 -2.91 -0.92
C THR A 16 17.48 -3.46 -0.03
N GLU A 17 18.47 -2.62 0.31
CA GLU A 17 19.60 -3.01 1.16
C GLU A 17 19.16 -3.53 2.53
N GLN A 18 18.26 -2.80 3.20
CA GLN A 18 17.80 -3.19 4.54
C GLN A 18 16.90 -4.43 4.55
N LEU A 19 16.24 -4.74 3.43
CA LEU A 19 15.40 -5.93 3.31
C LEU A 19 16.20 -7.24 3.10
N ILE A 20 17.48 -7.18 2.73
CA ILE A 20 18.33 -8.34 2.37
C ILE A 20 18.43 -9.43 3.45
N GLY A 21 18.09 -9.16 4.71
CA GLY A 21 18.05 -10.17 5.78
C GLY A 21 16.72 -10.26 6.53
N VAL A 22 15.69 -9.51 6.13
CA VAL A 22 14.45 -9.41 6.92
C VAL A 22 13.69 -10.72 6.94
N PHE A 23 13.58 -11.39 5.79
CA PHE A 23 12.82 -12.63 5.67
C PHE A 23 13.45 -13.77 6.48
N ASP A 24 14.76 -13.97 6.33
CA ASP A 24 15.51 -14.98 7.08
C ASP A 24 15.50 -14.69 8.59
N GLY A 25 15.80 -13.44 8.98
CA GLY A 25 15.85 -13.06 10.39
C GLY A 25 14.50 -13.11 11.10
N ALA A 26 13.41 -12.74 10.42
CA ALA A 26 12.06 -12.82 10.98
C ALA A 26 11.59 -14.27 11.12
N ALA A 27 11.85 -15.12 10.11
CA ALA A 27 11.52 -16.54 10.16
C ALA A 27 12.24 -17.25 11.31
N GLU A 28 13.55 -17.02 11.42
CA GLU A 28 14.37 -17.61 12.48
C GLU A 28 13.89 -17.16 13.86
N ALA A 29 13.64 -15.86 14.05
CA ALA A 29 13.14 -15.33 15.31
C ALA A 29 11.80 -15.95 15.75
N ARG A 30 10.90 -16.28 14.81
CA ARG A 30 9.63 -16.94 15.13
C ARG A 30 9.79 -18.44 15.33
N ARG A 31 10.64 -19.10 14.54
CA ARG A 31 11.01 -20.51 14.73
C ARG A 31 11.54 -20.74 16.15
N SER A 32 12.58 -20.01 16.55
CA SER A 32 13.16 -20.14 17.89
C SER A 32 12.15 -19.81 19.00
N TYR A 33 11.24 -18.86 18.75
CA TYR A 33 10.18 -18.52 19.72
C TYR A 33 9.24 -19.71 19.98
N TYR A 34 8.77 -20.40 18.94
CA TYR A 34 7.84 -21.53 19.10
C TYR A 34 8.51 -22.84 19.51
N GLU A 35 9.80 -23.01 19.21
CA GLU A 35 10.62 -24.07 19.80
C GLU A 35 10.75 -23.90 21.31
N ALA A 36 10.97 -22.66 21.77
CA ALA A 36 11.08 -22.34 23.20
C ALA A 36 9.72 -22.23 23.92
N ASN A 37 8.61 -22.05 23.19
CA ASN A 37 7.26 -21.90 23.75
C ASN A 37 6.24 -22.80 23.02
N PRO A 38 6.32 -24.14 23.14
CA PRO A 38 5.44 -25.05 22.41
C PRO A 38 3.95 -24.86 22.74
N ASP A 39 3.63 -24.41 23.95
CA ASP A 39 2.29 -24.13 24.47
C ASP A 39 1.65 -22.86 23.89
N LYS A 40 2.44 -21.98 23.28
CA LYS A 40 1.97 -20.70 22.70
C LYS A 40 1.74 -20.76 21.19
N ARG A 41 1.81 -21.96 20.60
CA ARG A 41 1.54 -22.14 19.17
C ARG A 41 0.09 -21.75 18.87
N PRO A 42 -0.15 -20.83 17.92
CA PRO A 42 -1.50 -20.44 17.55
C PRO A 42 -2.24 -21.57 16.86
N SER A 43 -3.56 -21.46 16.85
CA SER A 43 -4.50 -22.33 16.14
C SER A 43 -5.17 -21.57 14.98
N PRO A 44 -5.87 -22.27 14.06
CA PRO A 44 -6.60 -21.60 12.99
C PRO A 44 -7.61 -20.55 13.46
N GLY A 45 -8.20 -20.73 14.66
CA GLY A 45 -9.13 -19.76 15.25
C GLY A 45 -8.48 -18.45 15.69
N ASP A 46 -7.16 -18.41 15.82
CA ASP A 46 -6.43 -17.22 16.25
C ASP A 46 -6.03 -16.31 15.09
N ILE A 47 -6.20 -16.74 13.84
CA ILE A 47 -5.67 -16.06 12.64
C ILE A 47 -6.19 -14.61 12.53
N ASP A 48 -7.49 -14.38 12.68
CA ASP A 48 -8.05 -13.02 12.60
C ASP A 48 -7.46 -12.12 13.69
N SER A 49 -7.30 -12.65 14.92
CA SER A 49 -6.70 -11.91 16.03
C SER A 49 -5.22 -11.59 15.80
N ILE A 50 -4.48 -12.50 15.16
CA ILE A 50 -3.09 -12.29 14.76
C ILE A 50 -3.02 -11.15 13.75
N ILE A 51 -3.84 -11.19 12.70
CA ILE A 51 -3.89 -10.16 11.67
C ILE A 51 -4.22 -8.80 12.29
N THR A 52 -5.29 -8.72 13.07
CA THR A 52 -5.71 -7.50 13.76
C THR A 52 -4.59 -6.95 14.65
N LYS A 53 -3.96 -7.79 15.47
CA LYS A 53 -2.87 -7.38 16.37
C LYS A 53 -1.70 -6.77 15.60
N TYR A 54 -1.23 -7.43 14.55
CA TYR A 54 -0.10 -6.94 13.77
C TYR A 54 -0.44 -5.67 12.99
N SER A 55 -1.67 -5.56 12.46
CA SER A 55 -2.15 -4.34 11.79
C SER A 55 -2.14 -3.12 12.72
N TYR A 56 -2.70 -3.23 13.93
CA TYR A 56 -2.69 -2.12 14.87
C TYR A 56 -1.29 -1.82 15.41
N MET A 57 -0.48 -2.85 15.69
CA MET A 57 0.90 -2.66 16.14
C MET A 57 1.73 -1.91 15.09
N ASN A 58 1.61 -2.29 13.81
CA ASN A 58 2.33 -1.64 12.73
C ASN A 58 1.82 -0.22 12.46
N ALA A 59 0.50 0.01 12.53
CA ALA A 59 -0.08 1.35 12.43
C ALA A 59 0.45 2.28 13.53
N ALA A 60 0.57 1.78 14.77
CA ALA A 60 1.13 2.54 15.89
C ALA A 60 2.63 2.88 15.69
N ILE A 61 3.41 1.98 15.09
CA ILE A 61 4.83 2.22 14.77
C ILE A 61 4.98 3.46 13.88
N VAL A 62 4.15 3.60 12.84
CA VAL A 62 4.26 4.70 11.89
C VAL A 62 3.48 5.94 12.31
N GLY A 63 2.36 5.78 13.03
CA GLY A 63 1.53 6.89 13.50
C GLY A 63 2.21 7.76 14.57
N ALA A 64 3.26 7.25 15.21
CA ALA A 64 4.06 7.99 16.18
C ALA A 64 5.16 8.86 15.54
N LEU A 65 5.34 8.81 14.22
CA LEU A 65 6.43 9.50 13.53
C LEU A 65 6.07 10.95 13.18
N THR A 66 6.99 11.85 13.44
CA THR A 66 6.97 13.18 12.82
C THR A 66 7.50 13.06 11.40
N LEU A 67 6.62 13.12 10.42
CA LEU A 67 7.01 12.99 9.02
C LEU A 67 7.61 14.30 8.50
N ILE A 68 8.80 14.19 7.92
CA ILE A 68 9.47 15.31 7.26
C ILE A 68 8.81 15.49 5.88
N PRO A 69 8.38 16.71 5.49
CA PRO A 69 7.82 16.94 4.17
C PRO A 69 8.84 16.73 3.04
N GLY A 70 8.34 16.31 1.86
CA GLY A 70 9.13 16.22 0.63
C GLY A 70 9.78 14.86 0.35
N PRO A 71 10.49 14.72 -0.78
CA PRO A 71 11.04 13.43 -1.24
C PRO A 71 12.08 12.83 -0.28
N TRP A 72 12.81 13.68 0.46
CA TRP A 72 13.75 13.25 1.50
C TRP A 72 13.06 12.73 2.76
N GLY A 73 11.80 13.09 3.00
CA GLY A 73 11.00 12.57 4.11
C GLY A 73 10.77 11.06 4.02
N LEU A 74 10.57 10.54 2.81
CA LEU A 74 10.46 9.11 2.58
C LEU A 74 11.73 8.36 3.00
N PHE A 75 12.91 8.93 2.79
CA PHE A 75 14.18 8.30 3.18
C PHE A 75 14.31 8.16 4.71
N ALA A 76 13.74 9.09 5.46
CA ALA A 76 13.78 9.09 6.92
C ALA A 76 12.96 7.94 7.51
N VAL A 77 11.84 7.55 6.88
CA VAL A 77 10.93 6.50 7.37
C VAL A 77 11.31 5.08 6.95
N VAL A 78 12.39 4.91 6.18
CA VAL A 78 12.83 3.57 5.72
C VAL A 78 13.00 2.58 6.87
N PRO A 79 13.66 2.92 8.00
CA PRO A 79 13.82 1.99 9.12
C PRO A 79 12.48 1.48 9.66
N GLU A 80 11.46 2.33 9.73
CA GLU A 80 10.12 1.99 10.22
C GLU A 80 9.36 1.14 9.21
N ILE A 81 9.47 1.43 7.91
CA ILE A 81 8.94 0.56 6.85
C ILE A 81 9.57 -0.84 6.93
N VAL A 82 10.88 -0.92 7.14
CA VAL A 82 11.59 -2.20 7.31
C VAL A 82 11.11 -2.95 8.56
N LEU A 83 10.83 -2.23 9.65
CA LEU A 83 10.26 -2.80 10.87
C LEU A 83 8.83 -3.33 10.64
N VAL A 84 7.99 -2.57 9.94
CA VAL A 84 6.64 -2.99 9.53
C VAL A 84 6.70 -4.26 8.70
N ILE A 85 7.57 -4.32 7.68
CA ILE A 85 7.74 -5.50 6.83
C ILE A 85 8.24 -6.69 7.66
N ARG A 86 9.21 -6.48 8.57
CA ARG A 86 9.67 -7.53 9.48
C ARG A 86 8.50 -8.08 10.33
N ASN A 87 7.64 -7.20 10.83
CA ASN A 87 6.45 -7.60 11.59
C ASN A 87 5.42 -8.31 10.71
N GLN A 88 5.21 -7.88 9.47
CA GLN A 88 4.37 -8.59 8.50
C GLN A 88 4.91 -10.00 8.22
N VAL A 89 6.22 -10.17 8.06
CA VAL A 89 6.82 -11.50 7.87
C VAL A 89 6.63 -12.38 9.11
N LYS A 90 6.79 -11.83 10.31
CA LYS A 90 6.48 -12.56 11.56
C LYS A 90 5.02 -12.98 11.63
N MET A 91 4.09 -12.10 11.25
CA MET A 91 2.66 -12.40 11.17
C MET A 91 2.38 -13.53 10.18
N VAL A 92 2.97 -13.50 8.97
CA VAL A 92 2.82 -14.58 7.99
C VAL A 92 3.35 -15.90 8.56
N TYR A 93 4.49 -15.89 9.26
CA TYR A 93 5.02 -17.07 9.93
C TYR A 93 4.05 -17.59 11.01
N ASP A 94 3.50 -16.71 11.84
CA ASP A 94 2.51 -17.05 12.89
C ASP A 94 1.25 -17.70 12.29
N ILE A 95 0.76 -17.18 11.17
CA ILE A 95 -0.35 -17.79 10.38
C ILE A 95 0.07 -19.16 9.83
N GLY A 96 1.32 -19.32 9.39
CA GLY A 96 1.87 -20.60 8.96
C GLY A 96 1.84 -21.64 10.08
N VAL A 97 2.25 -21.26 11.30
CA VAL A 97 2.19 -22.13 12.48
C VAL A 97 0.74 -22.50 12.82
N ALA A 98 -0.19 -21.54 12.72
CA ALA A 98 -1.62 -21.79 12.94
C ALA A 98 -2.20 -22.84 11.97
N HIS A 99 -1.66 -22.91 10.76
CA HIS A 99 -1.98 -23.93 9.76
C HIS A 99 -1.12 -25.21 9.84
N GLY A 100 -0.23 -25.32 10.83
CA GLY A 100 0.68 -26.47 10.99
C GLY A 100 1.75 -26.57 9.90
N LYS A 101 2.23 -25.42 9.39
CA LYS A 101 3.16 -25.31 8.24
C LYS A 101 4.52 -24.73 8.61
N ASP A 102 4.89 -24.74 9.88
CA ASP A 102 6.14 -24.19 10.41
C ASP A 102 7.40 -24.75 9.73
N GLU A 103 7.40 -26.04 9.37
CA GLU A 103 8.52 -26.70 8.70
C GLU A 103 8.76 -26.21 7.26
N VAL A 104 7.72 -25.69 6.59
CA VAL A 104 7.77 -25.24 5.19
C VAL A 104 7.82 -23.72 5.05
N MET A 105 7.88 -22.97 6.15
CA MET A 105 8.00 -21.51 6.17
C MET A 105 9.42 -21.06 5.79
N THR A 106 9.77 -21.21 4.51
CA THR A 106 11.04 -20.72 3.95
C THR A 106 10.95 -19.23 3.61
N ARG A 107 12.11 -18.56 3.49
CA ARG A 107 12.20 -17.16 3.07
C ARG A 107 11.54 -16.89 1.71
N GLU A 108 11.59 -17.87 0.82
CA GLU A 108 10.93 -17.82 -0.49
C GLU A 108 9.42 -17.79 -0.34
N LEU A 109 8.84 -18.71 0.45
CA LEU A 109 7.40 -18.72 0.71
C LEU A 109 6.95 -17.41 1.37
N LEU A 110 7.70 -16.93 2.36
CA LEU A 110 7.42 -15.67 3.05
C LEU A 110 7.44 -14.47 2.09
N LEU A 111 8.50 -14.33 1.28
CA LEU A 111 8.60 -13.27 0.27
C LEU A 111 7.48 -13.39 -0.77
N GLY A 112 7.18 -14.61 -1.22
CA GLY A 112 6.12 -14.86 -2.18
C GLY A 112 4.76 -14.42 -1.68
N ILE A 113 4.40 -14.78 -0.45
CA ILE A 113 3.15 -14.35 0.18
C ILE A 113 3.11 -12.82 0.30
N SER A 114 4.20 -12.19 0.78
CA SER A 114 4.28 -10.73 0.89
C SER A 114 4.11 -10.03 -0.47
N MET A 115 4.73 -10.57 -1.53
CA MET A 115 4.61 -10.01 -2.87
C MET A 115 3.22 -10.30 -3.49
N SER A 116 2.60 -11.46 -3.24
CA SER A 116 1.24 -11.76 -3.72
C SER A 116 0.21 -10.78 -3.15
N ALA A 117 0.40 -10.32 -1.91
CA ALA A 117 -0.45 -9.29 -1.32
C ALA A 117 -0.32 -7.91 -2.02
N THR A 118 0.72 -7.70 -2.85
CA THR A 118 0.93 -6.45 -3.61
C THR A 118 0.28 -6.44 -5.01
N GLY A 119 -0.66 -7.34 -5.29
CA GLY A 119 -1.63 -7.17 -6.39
C GLY A 119 -1.14 -7.43 -7.81
N THR A 120 0.04 -8.05 -8.02
CA THR A 120 0.54 -8.35 -9.38
C THR A 120 1.05 -9.78 -9.51
N GLY A 121 0.29 -10.59 -10.26
CA GLY A 121 0.73 -11.81 -10.95
C GLY A 121 1.20 -12.98 -10.07
N THR A 122 0.95 -14.18 -10.55
CA THR A 122 1.60 -15.39 -10.06
C THR A 122 3.11 -15.22 -10.23
N ILE A 123 3.86 -15.14 -9.13
CA ILE A 123 5.32 -15.04 -9.22
C ILE A 123 5.84 -16.44 -9.53
N GLY A 124 6.79 -16.57 -10.47
CA GLY A 124 7.22 -17.89 -10.98
C GLY A 124 7.80 -18.87 -9.95
N PHE A 125 7.97 -18.46 -8.68
CA PHE A 125 8.34 -19.34 -7.57
C PHE A 125 7.19 -19.72 -6.62
N LEU A 126 6.00 -19.14 -6.74
CA LEU A 126 4.74 -19.59 -6.13
C LEU A 126 3.73 -19.92 -7.22
N THR A 127 3.71 -21.16 -7.68
CA THR A 127 2.76 -21.60 -8.74
C THR A 127 1.70 -22.52 -8.18
N MET A 128 0.46 -22.35 -8.61
CA MET A 128 -0.61 -23.30 -8.34
C MET A 128 -0.50 -24.49 -9.30
N HIS A 129 -0.28 -25.70 -8.78
CA HIS A 129 -0.31 -26.93 -9.57
C HIS A 129 -1.19 -27.96 -8.84
N GLY A 130 -2.26 -28.42 -9.50
CA GLY A 130 -3.16 -29.45 -8.94
C GLY A 130 -3.77 -29.11 -7.58
N GLY A 131 -4.09 -27.83 -7.31
CA GLY A 131 -4.65 -27.37 -6.02
C GLY A 131 -3.63 -27.16 -4.90
N LYS A 132 -2.33 -27.35 -5.18
CA LYS A 132 -1.22 -27.11 -4.25
C LYS A 132 -0.43 -25.88 -4.64
N VAL A 133 0.23 -25.27 -3.66
CA VAL A 133 1.16 -24.15 -3.85
C VAL A 133 2.58 -24.72 -3.94
N LEU A 134 3.22 -24.56 -5.10
CA LEU A 134 4.59 -24.99 -5.33
C LEU A 134 5.55 -23.83 -5.04
N VAL A 135 6.46 -24.03 -4.08
CA VAL A 135 7.51 -23.08 -3.70
C VAL A 135 8.83 -23.50 -4.36
N ARG A 136 9.34 -22.71 -5.30
CA ARG A 136 10.67 -22.95 -5.90
C ARG A 136 11.76 -22.23 -5.11
N ARG A 137 12.88 -22.89 -4.86
CA ARG A 137 14.07 -22.28 -4.23
C ARG A 137 14.97 -21.64 -5.28
N PRO A 138 15.04 -20.30 -5.39
CA PRO A 138 15.89 -19.63 -6.35
C PRO A 138 17.34 -19.55 -5.84
N ALA A 139 18.29 -19.35 -6.75
CA ALA A 139 19.66 -19.00 -6.38
C ALA A 139 19.70 -17.68 -5.60
N LEU A 140 20.68 -17.50 -4.70
CA LEU A 140 20.79 -16.31 -3.84
C LEU A 140 20.74 -14.99 -4.61
N ARG A 141 21.40 -14.92 -5.77
CA ARG A 141 21.39 -13.73 -6.64
C ARG A 141 19.99 -13.42 -7.18
N VAL A 142 19.18 -14.43 -7.47
CA VAL A 142 17.79 -14.26 -7.93
C VAL A 142 16.92 -13.80 -6.76
N PHE A 143 17.12 -14.35 -5.56
CA PHE A 143 16.42 -13.89 -4.35
C PHE A 143 16.69 -12.41 -4.06
N GLN A 144 17.94 -11.95 -4.16
CA GLN A 144 18.29 -10.54 -4.00
C GLN A 144 17.59 -9.63 -5.03
N LYS A 145 17.50 -10.08 -6.30
CA LYS A 145 16.74 -9.36 -7.33
C LYS A 145 15.25 -9.28 -7.00
N LEU A 146 14.67 -10.35 -6.45
CA LEU A 146 13.27 -10.36 -6.03
C LEU A 146 13.00 -9.40 -4.88
N ILE A 147 13.94 -9.28 -3.92
CA ILE A 147 13.88 -8.26 -2.88
C ILE A 147 13.88 -6.85 -3.48
N ALA A 148 14.74 -6.60 -4.47
CA ALA A 148 14.75 -5.31 -5.17
C ALA A 148 13.40 -5.04 -5.87
N VAL A 149 12.83 -6.03 -6.56
CA VAL A 149 11.49 -5.90 -7.17
C VAL A 149 10.42 -5.60 -6.12
N PHE A 150 10.42 -6.32 -5.00
CA PHE A 150 9.48 -6.09 -3.90
C PHE A 150 9.63 -4.69 -3.30
N ALA A 151 10.86 -4.25 -3.01
CA ALA A 151 11.16 -2.89 -2.58
C ALA A 151 10.64 -1.86 -3.60
N GLY A 152 10.87 -2.09 -4.89
CA GLY A 152 10.38 -1.26 -5.98
C GLY A 152 8.85 -1.11 -6.00
N ARG A 153 8.11 -2.20 -5.76
CA ARG A 153 6.64 -2.15 -5.68
C ARG A 153 6.16 -1.33 -4.48
N ILE A 154 6.82 -1.47 -3.32
CA ILE A 154 6.53 -0.66 -2.13
C ILE A 154 6.82 0.82 -2.43
N THR A 155 8.00 1.11 -2.99
CA THR A 155 8.41 2.44 -3.42
C THR A 155 7.35 3.06 -4.35
N GLN A 156 6.95 2.34 -5.39
CA GLN A 156 5.94 2.81 -6.34
C GLN A 156 4.60 3.10 -5.67
N ARG A 157 4.13 2.26 -4.76
CA ARG A 157 2.86 2.48 -4.04
C ARG A 157 2.90 3.73 -3.16
N LEU A 158 3.98 3.90 -2.39
CA LEU A 158 4.16 5.06 -1.52
C LEU A 158 4.35 6.37 -2.29
N ILE A 159 4.87 6.32 -3.52
CA ILE A 159 5.10 7.49 -4.37
C ILE A 159 3.88 7.83 -5.22
N LYS A 160 3.18 6.84 -5.79
CA LYS A 160 2.00 7.06 -6.63
C LYS A 160 0.88 7.75 -5.86
N SER A 161 0.71 7.42 -4.59
CA SER A 161 -0.22 8.11 -3.69
C SER A 161 0.29 9.47 -3.20
N ALA A 162 1.49 9.91 -3.60
CA ALA A 162 2.21 11.00 -2.96
C ALA A 162 3.16 11.76 -3.90
N ILE A 163 2.68 12.21 -5.06
CA ILE A 163 3.42 13.25 -5.79
C ILE A 163 3.34 14.54 -4.95
N ALA A 164 4.40 14.71 -4.14
CA ALA A 164 4.95 15.96 -3.61
C ALA A 164 4.39 16.64 -2.34
N LYS A 165 3.23 16.32 -1.76
CA LYS A 165 2.68 17.19 -0.68
C LYS A 165 2.16 16.44 0.55
N TRP A 166 3.10 15.94 1.36
CA TRP A 166 2.87 15.49 2.72
C TRP A 166 2.56 16.69 3.63
N VAL A 167 1.33 16.80 4.14
CA VAL A 167 1.02 17.70 5.27
C VAL A 167 1.40 16.97 6.56
N PRO A 168 2.22 17.55 7.46
CA PRO A 168 2.84 16.83 8.59
C PRO A 168 1.89 15.99 9.45
N VAL A 169 0.65 16.45 9.68
CA VAL A 169 -0.35 15.76 10.51
C VAL A 169 -1.14 14.72 9.68
N VAL A 170 -1.65 15.12 8.52
CA VAL A 170 -2.43 14.23 7.63
C VAL A 170 -1.57 13.05 7.15
N GLY A 171 -0.28 13.28 6.88
CA GLY A 171 0.64 12.24 6.41
C GLY A 171 0.86 11.10 7.40
N ALA A 172 0.97 11.38 8.70
CA ALA A 172 1.22 10.34 9.71
C ALA A 172 0.00 9.45 9.91
N ILE A 173 -1.20 10.05 9.97
CA ILE A 173 -2.47 9.33 10.08
C ILE A 173 -2.70 8.49 8.81
N ALA A 174 -2.47 9.07 7.64
CA ALA A 174 -2.57 8.37 6.37
C ALA A 174 -1.63 7.16 6.30
N MET A 175 -0.39 7.32 6.74
CA MET A 175 0.56 6.19 6.81
C MET A 175 0.13 5.12 7.80
N ALA A 176 -0.45 5.50 8.94
CA ALA A 176 -0.98 4.56 9.92
C ALA A 176 -2.15 3.74 9.34
N VAL A 177 -3.08 4.40 8.64
CA VAL A 177 -4.18 3.74 7.94
C VAL A 177 -3.65 2.83 6.84
N TRP A 178 -2.77 3.32 5.96
CA TRP A 178 -2.12 2.49 4.92
C TRP A 178 -1.42 1.27 5.50
N THR A 179 -0.71 1.45 6.62
CA THR A 179 0.06 0.39 7.27
C THR A 179 -0.86 -0.66 7.91
N LYS A 180 -1.98 -0.23 8.50
CA LYS A 180 -3.02 -1.11 9.05
C LYS A 180 -3.63 -1.97 7.94
N THR A 181 -4.07 -1.33 6.86
CA THR A 181 -4.76 -1.98 5.73
C THR A 181 -3.81 -2.90 4.95
N SER A 182 -2.61 -2.43 4.61
CA SER A 182 -1.59 -3.26 3.92
C SER A 182 -1.17 -4.47 4.75
N THR A 183 -0.99 -4.31 6.07
CA THR A 183 -0.71 -5.45 6.97
C THR A 183 -1.88 -6.43 6.99
N ALA A 184 -3.12 -5.93 7.05
CA ALA A 184 -4.30 -6.79 7.02
C ALA A 184 -4.42 -7.54 5.69
N ARG A 185 -4.10 -6.89 4.56
CA ARG A 185 -4.07 -7.52 3.23
C ARG A 185 -3.04 -8.64 3.18
N VAL A 186 -1.80 -8.39 3.63
CA VAL A 186 -0.75 -9.43 3.72
C VAL A 186 -1.21 -10.62 4.56
N GLY A 187 -1.85 -10.37 5.70
CA GLY A 187 -2.38 -11.41 6.58
C GLY A 187 -3.48 -12.24 5.94
N ARG A 188 -4.44 -11.60 5.28
CA ARG A 188 -5.53 -12.27 4.54
C ARG A 188 -4.99 -13.12 3.40
N THR A 189 -4.09 -12.57 2.57
CA THR A 189 -3.41 -13.32 1.50
C THR A 189 -2.60 -14.49 2.05
N ALA A 190 -1.92 -14.31 3.19
CA ALA A 190 -1.22 -15.40 3.85
C ALA A 190 -2.16 -16.52 4.26
N ASN A 191 -3.30 -16.19 4.88
CA ASN A 191 -4.31 -17.17 5.26
C ASN A 191 -4.83 -17.94 4.04
N GLU A 192 -5.15 -17.26 2.95
CA GLU A 192 -5.64 -17.88 1.71
C GLU A 192 -4.63 -18.85 1.08
N ILE A 193 -3.35 -18.45 1.02
CA ILE A 193 -2.28 -19.28 0.46
C ILE A 193 -1.97 -20.44 1.40
N LEU A 194 -1.83 -20.17 2.70
CA LEU A 194 -1.48 -21.13 3.73
C LEU A 194 -2.65 -22.01 4.16
N ALA A 195 -3.87 -21.81 3.66
CA ALA A 195 -4.94 -22.81 3.76
C ALA A 195 -4.71 -23.99 2.80
N LYS A 196 -3.91 -23.82 1.75
CA LYS A 196 -3.67 -24.82 0.70
C LYS A 196 -2.43 -25.68 1.02
N PRO A 197 -2.32 -26.92 0.50
CA PRO A 197 -1.10 -27.71 0.65
C PRO A 197 0.10 -27.01 0.01
N ILE A 198 1.26 -27.06 0.67
CA ILE A 198 2.50 -26.41 0.22
C ILE A 198 3.51 -27.51 -0.15
N GLU A 199 4.10 -27.42 -1.34
CA GLU A 199 5.16 -28.32 -1.79
C GLU A 199 6.40 -27.51 -2.15
N ILE A 200 7.56 -27.93 -1.66
CA ILE A 200 8.84 -27.29 -1.99
C ILE A 200 9.47 -28.05 -3.16
N SER A 201 9.74 -27.35 -4.26
CA SER A 201 10.40 -27.90 -5.44
C SER A 201 11.79 -27.33 -5.61
N GLU A 202 12.73 -28.19 -5.98
CA GLU A 202 13.99 -27.79 -6.61
C GLU A 202 13.69 -27.56 -8.10
N GLY A 203 14.09 -26.42 -8.67
CA GLY A 203 13.79 -26.11 -10.06
C GLY A 203 14.44 -24.81 -10.53
N ASP A 204 14.72 -24.75 -11.83
CA ASP A 204 15.42 -23.64 -12.48
C ASP A 204 14.60 -22.32 -12.39
N PRO A 205 15.16 -21.25 -11.79
CA PRO A 205 14.48 -19.96 -11.65
C PRO A 205 14.39 -19.15 -12.96
N SER A 206 14.80 -19.68 -14.11
CA SER A 206 14.84 -18.96 -15.39
C SER A 206 13.49 -18.35 -15.85
N GLY A 207 12.35 -18.84 -15.35
CA GLY A 207 11.01 -18.28 -15.65
C GLY A 207 10.42 -17.34 -14.59
N VAL A 208 11.21 -16.93 -13.59
CA VAL A 208 10.71 -16.22 -12.38
C VAL A 208 10.33 -14.75 -12.63
N LEU A 209 10.80 -14.17 -13.74
CA LEU A 209 10.59 -12.76 -14.08
C LEU A 209 9.72 -12.57 -15.33
N GLU A 210 9.09 -13.62 -15.86
CA GLU A 210 8.16 -13.44 -16.97
C GLU A 210 6.92 -12.67 -16.49
N ASP A 211 6.78 -11.53 -17.14
CA ASP A 211 5.87 -10.42 -16.93
C ASP A 211 4.41 -10.88 -16.74
N ASN A 212 3.77 -10.34 -15.71
CA ASN A 212 2.37 -9.95 -15.75
C ASN A 212 2.21 -8.78 -14.79
N ALA A 213 2.71 -7.61 -15.20
CA ALA A 213 1.97 -6.39 -14.92
C ALA A 213 0.54 -6.63 -15.45
N VAL A 214 -0.37 -7.04 -14.56
CA VAL A 214 -1.78 -6.77 -14.78
C VAL A 214 -1.83 -5.26 -14.89
N VAL A 215 -1.92 -4.77 -16.13
CA VAL A 215 -2.26 -3.39 -16.43
C VAL A 215 -3.55 -3.14 -15.66
N PRO A 216 -3.60 -2.13 -14.76
CA PRO A 216 -4.82 -1.77 -14.07
C PRO A 216 -5.97 -1.67 -15.09
N LYS A 217 -7.17 -2.10 -14.71
CA LYS A 217 -8.35 -1.83 -15.53
C LYS A 217 -8.59 -0.32 -15.50
N GLY A 218 -8.08 0.38 -16.52
CA GLY A 218 -8.09 1.84 -16.67
C GLY A 218 -6.68 2.35 -16.97
N SER A 219 -6.54 3.28 -17.92
CA SER A 219 -5.26 3.97 -18.09
C SER A 219 -4.93 4.72 -16.79
N THR A 220 -3.64 4.85 -16.46
CA THR A 220 -3.20 5.73 -15.35
C THR A 220 -3.74 7.16 -15.54
N ALA A 221 -3.92 7.59 -16.80
CA ALA A 221 -4.53 8.86 -17.16
C ALA A 221 -6.01 8.91 -16.78
N ASP A 222 -6.81 7.88 -17.10
CA ASP A 222 -8.24 7.81 -16.76
C ASP A 222 -8.45 7.90 -15.24
N ALA A 223 -7.65 7.16 -14.45
CA ALA A 223 -7.73 7.22 -12.99
C ALA A 223 -7.38 8.61 -12.44
N LEU A 224 -6.42 9.29 -13.05
CA LEU A 224 -6.01 10.64 -12.67
C LEU A 224 -7.08 11.68 -13.02
N GLU A 225 -7.71 11.57 -14.18
CA GLU A 225 -8.84 12.41 -14.59
C GLU A 225 -10.01 12.26 -13.60
N GLN A 226 -10.43 11.03 -13.31
CA GLN A 226 -11.53 10.77 -12.37
C GLN A 226 -11.21 11.26 -10.95
N LYS A 227 -9.93 11.19 -10.54
CA LYS A 227 -9.48 11.78 -9.27
C LYS A 227 -9.65 13.29 -9.27
N LEU A 228 -9.23 13.97 -10.34
CA LEU A 228 -9.36 15.42 -10.47
C LEU A 228 -10.83 15.87 -10.45
N HIS A 229 -11.73 15.14 -11.12
CA HIS A 229 -13.17 15.39 -11.02
C HIS A 229 -13.71 15.21 -9.59
N ALA A 230 -13.25 14.19 -8.87
CA ALA A 230 -13.64 13.98 -7.48
C ALA A 230 -13.16 15.13 -6.56
N LEU A 231 -11.93 15.62 -6.74
CA LEU A 231 -11.37 16.75 -6.00
C LEU A 231 -12.08 18.06 -6.34
N ALA A 232 -12.38 18.30 -7.62
CA ALA A 232 -13.15 19.47 -8.05
C ALA A 232 -14.55 19.48 -7.43
N ASN A 233 -15.22 18.33 -7.36
CA ASN A 233 -16.52 18.21 -6.71
C ASN A 233 -16.46 18.43 -5.19
N LEU A 234 -15.36 18.01 -4.55
CA LEU A 234 -15.12 18.23 -3.12
C LEU A 234 -14.93 19.72 -2.81
N MET A 235 -14.07 20.40 -3.58
CA MET A 235 -13.82 21.86 -3.46
C MET A 235 -15.11 22.67 -3.63
N LYS A 236 -16.09 22.17 -4.38
CA LYS A 236 -17.38 22.84 -4.59
C LYS A 236 -18.45 22.44 -3.57
N ALA A 237 -18.15 21.54 -2.63
CA ALA A 237 -19.17 20.88 -1.81
C ALA A 237 -19.87 21.85 -0.84
N ASP A 238 -19.16 22.85 -0.33
CA ASP A 238 -19.70 23.89 0.55
C ASP A 238 -20.14 25.17 -0.20
N GLY A 239 -19.78 25.29 -1.48
CA GLY A 239 -20.17 26.38 -2.37
C GLY A 239 -19.18 27.55 -2.43
N ASP A 240 -18.06 27.46 -1.71
CA ASP A 240 -16.99 28.45 -1.71
C ASP A 240 -15.72 27.82 -2.30
N ILE A 241 -15.07 28.49 -3.27
CA ILE A 241 -13.82 27.99 -3.87
C ILE A 241 -12.66 28.77 -3.27
N GLY A 242 -11.82 28.10 -2.47
CA GLY A 242 -10.64 28.72 -1.88
C GLY A 242 -9.44 28.75 -2.83
N ASP A 243 -8.69 29.86 -2.82
CA ASP A 243 -7.46 30.02 -3.63
C ASP A 243 -6.44 28.89 -3.38
N THR A 244 -6.33 28.42 -2.13
CA THR A 244 -5.38 27.38 -1.72
C THR A 244 -5.78 25.98 -2.16
N GLU A 245 -7.08 25.74 -2.34
CA GLU A 245 -7.63 24.47 -2.84
C GLU A 245 -7.46 24.40 -4.36
N LEU A 246 -7.73 25.51 -5.04
CA LEU A 246 -7.51 25.64 -6.47
C LEU A 246 -6.03 25.48 -6.83
N GLU A 247 -5.11 26.10 -6.08
CA GLU A 247 -3.65 25.90 -6.25
C GLU A 247 -3.24 24.42 -6.08
N TYR A 248 -3.90 23.69 -5.18
CA TYR A 248 -3.63 22.27 -4.98
C TYR A 248 -4.03 21.45 -6.20
N ILE A 249 -5.23 21.65 -6.75
CA ILE A 249 -5.70 20.97 -7.97
C ILE A 249 -4.81 21.34 -9.17
N GLU A 250 -4.45 22.61 -9.33
CA GLU A 250 -3.54 23.07 -10.40
C GLU A 250 -2.17 22.39 -10.33
N THR A 251 -1.64 22.16 -9.13
CA THR A 251 -0.39 21.41 -8.98
C THR A 251 -0.52 19.98 -9.54
N ILE A 252 -1.66 19.32 -9.31
CA ILE A 252 -1.89 17.95 -9.80
C ILE A 252 -2.02 17.96 -11.32
N LEU A 253 -2.70 18.95 -11.90
CA LEU A 253 -2.83 19.13 -13.34
C LEU A 253 -1.46 19.34 -14.01
N GLU A 254 -0.61 20.21 -13.46
CA GLU A 254 0.71 20.52 -14.04
C GLU A 254 1.72 19.37 -13.99
N ASN A 255 1.60 18.49 -12.99
CA ASN A 255 2.50 17.35 -12.81
C ASN A 255 1.89 16.02 -13.30
N GLY A 256 0.63 16.05 -13.73
CA GLY A 256 -0.11 14.91 -14.22
C GLY A 256 0.32 14.49 -15.63
N ASP A 257 0.27 13.18 -15.89
CA ASP A 257 0.44 12.64 -17.25
C ASP A 257 -0.91 12.64 -17.97
N LEU A 258 -1.43 13.84 -18.22
CA LEU A 258 -2.68 14.10 -18.95
C LEU A 258 -2.36 14.84 -20.25
N ASP A 259 -3.17 14.61 -21.28
CA ASP A 259 -3.07 15.40 -22.50
C ASP A 259 -3.60 16.83 -22.27
N ILE A 260 -3.19 17.74 -23.14
CA ILE A 260 -3.48 19.17 -23.02
C ILE A 260 -4.98 19.45 -23.09
N ASP A 261 -5.72 18.71 -23.91
CA ASP A 261 -7.15 18.95 -24.10
C ASP A 261 -7.91 18.58 -22.80
N THR A 262 -7.56 17.45 -22.18
CA THR A 262 -8.10 17.02 -20.88
C THR A 262 -7.79 18.05 -19.78
N VAL A 263 -6.57 18.58 -19.72
CA VAL A 263 -6.19 19.59 -18.72
C VAL A 263 -7.05 20.86 -18.85
N GLU A 264 -7.24 21.35 -20.08
CA GLU A 264 -8.04 22.55 -20.32
C GLU A 264 -9.53 22.32 -20.03
N GLU A 265 -10.06 21.13 -20.30
CA GLU A 265 -11.44 20.76 -19.93
C GLU A 265 -11.64 20.78 -18.41
N ILE A 266 -10.72 20.16 -17.65
CA ILE A 266 -10.81 20.13 -16.19
C ILE A 266 -10.75 21.55 -15.64
N ARG A 267 -9.81 22.39 -16.12
CA ARG A 267 -9.67 23.79 -15.71
C ARG A 267 -10.94 24.61 -15.94
N ALA A 268 -11.54 24.48 -17.13
CA ALA A 268 -12.79 25.15 -17.43
C ALA A 268 -13.87 24.77 -16.42
N SER A 269 -13.96 23.48 -16.09
CA SER A 269 -14.94 22.97 -15.15
C SER A 269 -14.72 23.41 -13.70
N LEU A 270 -13.50 23.75 -13.26
CA LEU A 270 -13.23 24.16 -11.87
C LEU A 270 -14.04 25.39 -11.46
N THR A 271 -14.30 26.28 -12.40
CA THR A 271 -15.05 27.53 -12.17
C THR A 271 -16.56 27.40 -12.33
N GLU A 272 -17.03 26.26 -12.85
CA GLU A 272 -18.46 26.01 -13.03
C GLU A 272 -19.10 25.52 -11.72
N PRO A 273 -20.32 25.96 -11.37
CA PRO A 273 -20.99 25.52 -10.15
C PRO A 273 -21.46 24.05 -10.20
N ASN A 274 -21.47 23.42 -11.37
CA ASN A 274 -21.96 22.05 -11.54
C ASN A 274 -20.92 21.02 -11.08
N GLN A 275 -21.42 19.93 -10.50
CA GLN A 275 -20.61 18.76 -10.21
C GLN A 275 -20.40 17.91 -11.46
N GLN A 276 -19.17 17.42 -11.63
CA GLN A 276 -18.76 16.47 -12.64
C GLN A 276 -19.27 15.07 -12.27
N ALA A 277 -19.64 14.27 -13.27
CA ALA A 277 -19.83 12.84 -13.05
C ALA A 277 -18.47 12.18 -12.83
N VAL A 278 -18.36 11.32 -11.82
CA VAL A 278 -17.12 10.61 -11.50
C VAL A 278 -17.36 9.11 -11.66
N ASP A 279 -16.56 8.48 -12.52
CA ASP A 279 -16.44 7.03 -12.56
C ASP A 279 -15.47 6.57 -11.45
N PHE A 280 -16.01 5.82 -10.49
CA PHE A 280 -15.24 5.32 -9.36
C PHE A 280 -14.62 3.94 -9.61
N THR A 281 -14.85 3.33 -10.76
CA THR A 281 -14.29 2.02 -11.13
C THR A 281 -12.76 1.93 -10.99
N PRO A 282 -11.96 2.98 -11.34
CA PRO A 282 -10.51 2.94 -11.15
C PRO A 282 -10.06 2.84 -9.68
N PHE A 283 -10.93 3.19 -8.73
CA PHE A 283 -10.64 3.21 -7.29
C PHE A 283 -11.21 2.01 -6.54
N GLU A 284 -11.54 0.92 -7.23
CA GLU A 284 -11.94 -0.35 -6.58
C GLU A 284 -10.75 -1.05 -5.90
N ASP A 285 -9.52 -0.80 -6.36
CA ASP A 285 -8.31 -1.27 -5.68
C ASP A 285 -8.08 -0.49 -4.39
N GLU A 286 -7.75 -1.20 -3.30
CA GLU A 286 -7.63 -0.61 -1.97
C GLU A 286 -6.46 0.42 -1.87
N ASP A 287 -5.44 0.34 -2.72
CA ASP A 287 -4.37 1.35 -2.78
C ASP A 287 -4.83 2.62 -3.52
N GLU A 288 -5.55 2.46 -4.64
CA GLU A 288 -6.12 3.59 -5.39
C GLU A 288 -7.23 4.29 -4.59
N ALA A 289 -8.08 3.51 -3.90
CA ALA A 289 -9.10 4.01 -2.98
C ALA A 289 -8.49 4.88 -1.87
N LEU A 290 -7.45 4.36 -1.21
CA LEU A 290 -6.75 5.11 -0.16
C LEU A 290 -6.14 6.40 -0.72
N GLY A 291 -5.47 6.32 -1.88
CA GLY A 291 -4.86 7.47 -2.53
C GLY A 291 -5.88 8.58 -2.79
N LEU A 292 -7.05 8.23 -3.33
CA LEU A 292 -8.14 9.18 -3.53
C LEU A 292 -8.61 9.82 -2.20
N ILE A 293 -8.89 9.01 -1.17
CA ILE A 293 -9.35 9.55 0.12
C ILE A 293 -8.29 10.43 0.78
N MET A 294 -7.01 10.09 0.68
CA MET A 294 -5.92 10.93 1.18
C MET A 294 -5.86 12.27 0.48
N ASP A 295 -5.95 12.30 -0.85
CA ASP A 295 -5.92 13.54 -1.63
C ASP A 295 -7.14 14.42 -1.29
N MET A 296 -8.32 13.81 -1.10
CA MET A 296 -9.52 14.51 -0.66
C MET A 296 -9.35 15.13 0.74
N VAL A 297 -8.83 14.38 1.71
CA VAL A 297 -8.59 14.90 3.07
C VAL A 297 -7.52 15.99 3.07
N ALA A 298 -6.50 15.87 2.23
CA ALA A 298 -5.47 16.89 2.09
C ALA A 298 -6.00 18.19 1.48
N LEU A 299 -6.94 18.09 0.52
CA LEU A 299 -7.65 19.23 -0.04
C LEU A 299 -8.53 19.90 1.02
N ALA A 300 -9.39 19.13 1.69
CA ALA A 300 -10.37 19.65 2.64
C ALA A 300 -9.77 20.17 3.96
N ASN A 301 -8.50 19.88 4.24
CA ASN A 301 -7.80 20.40 5.41
C ASN A 301 -6.74 21.46 5.03
N ARG A 302 -6.80 21.98 3.81
CA ARG A 302 -5.74 22.84 3.25
C ARG A 302 -5.69 24.21 3.93
N ASP A 303 -6.86 24.76 4.22
CA ASP A 303 -7.05 26.04 4.93
C ASP A 303 -7.11 25.87 6.46
N GLY A 304 -7.04 24.63 6.95
CA GLY A 304 -7.14 24.26 8.35
C GLY A 304 -8.57 24.20 8.90
N VAL A 305 -9.59 24.31 8.06
CA VAL A 305 -11.00 24.22 8.43
C VAL A 305 -11.68 23.12 7.63
N PHE A 306 -11.86 21.97 8.25
CA PHE A 306 -12.56 20.87 7.60
C PHE A 306 -14.09 21.06 7.67
N HIS A 307 -14.72 21.52 6.59
CA HIS A 307 -16.15 21.82 6.53
C HIS A 307 -17.03 20.56 6.62
N SER A 308 -18.25 20.72 7.13
CA SER A 308 -19.19 19.59 7.31
C SER A 308 -19.66 19.00 5.97
N ALA A 309 -19.77 19.81 4.92
CA ALA A 309 -20.15 19.38 3.58
C ALA A 309 -19.04 18.51 2.93
N GLU A 310 -17.78 18.91 3.08
CA GLU A 310 -16.62 18.16 2.63
C GLU A 310 -16.50 16.80 3.33
N ARG A 311 -16.65 16.77 4.67
CA ARG A 311 -16.68 15.52 5.45
C ARG A 311 -17.79 14.59 4.97
N LEU A 312 -18.96 15.15 4.67
CA LEU A 312 -20.08 14.36 4.15
C LEU A 312 -19.77 13.81 2.76
N TYR A 313 -19.19 14.62 1.87
CA TYR A 313 -18.80 14.20 0.53
C TYR A 313 -17.75 13.09 0.56
N ILE A 314 -16.69 13.24 1.37
CA ILE A 314 -15.64 12.20 1.56
C ILE A 314 -16.24 10.89 2.05
N ARG A 315 -17.16 10.92 3.02
CA ARG A 315 -17.86 9.71 3.49
C ARG A 315 -18.71 9.06 2.40
N GLN A 316 -19.35 9.85 1.55
CA GLN A 316 -20.14 9.32 0.43
C GLN A 316 -19.24 8.65 -0.61
N VAL A 317 -18.12 9.29 -0.97
CA VAL A 317 -17.13 8.72 -1.89
C VAL A 317 -16.54 7.43 -1.32
N ALA A 318 -16.08 7.46 -0.06
CA ALA A 318 -15.55 6.28 0.63
C ALA A 318 -16.54 5.10 0.60
N LYS A 319 -17.83 5.36 0.83
CA LYS A 319 -18.87 4.33 0.74
C LYS A 319 -19.02 3.76 -0.68
N ARG A 320 -18.90 4.59 -1.72
CA ARG A 320 -19.02 4.16 -3.12
C ARG A 320 -17.86 3.23 -3.53
N ILE A 321 -16.65 3.53 -3.06
CA ILE A 321 -15.44 2.73 -3.34
C ILE A 321 -15.21 1.62 -2.29
N ASN A 322 -16.18 1.37 -1.40
CA ASN A 322 -16.11 0.37 -0.33
C ASN A 322 -14.89 0.54 0.62
N PHE A 323 -14.47 1.79 0.86
CA PHE A 323 -13.40 2.12 1.80
C PHE A 323 -13.94 2.13 3.25
N PRO A 324 -13.23 1.53 4.23
CA PRO A 324 -13.76 1.35 5.58
C PRO A 324 -14.09 2.67 6.30
N ALA A 325 -15.30 2.76 6.88
CA ALA A 325 -15.76 3.97 7.58
C ALA A 325 -14.86 4.35 8.77
N GLU A 326 -14.35 3.37 9.51
CA GLU A 326 -13.41 3.59 10.63
C GLU A 326 -12.10 4.25 10.17
N ASP A 327 -11.64 3.92 8.97
CA ASP A 327 -10.40 4.48 8.41
C ASP A 327 -10.66 5.91 7.88
N VAL A 328 -11.85 6.19 7.33
CA VAL A 328 -12.27 7.56 6.99
C VAL A 328 -12.34 8.44 8.25
N GLU A 329 -12.93 7.93 9.33
CA GLU A 329 -13.02 8.65 10.60
C GLU A 329 -11.63 8.98 11.15
N ALA A 330 -10.70 8.03 11.09
CA ALA A 330 -9.31 8.26 11.49
C ALA A 330 -8.66 9.37 10.65
N LEU A 331 -8.82 9.33 9.32
CA LEU A 331 -8.24 10.32 8.39
C LEU A 331 -8.85 11.72 8.56
N THR A 332 -10.13 11.81 8.94
CA THR A 332 -10.87 13.07 9.08
C THR A 332 -10.91 13.63 10.51
N ALA A 333 -10.16 13.03 11.43
CA ALA A 333 -10.08 13.47 12.83
C ALA A 333 -9.12 14.66 13.07
N THR A 334 -8.53 15.20 12.00
CA THR A 334 -7.64 16.38 12.01
C THR A 334 -8.40 17.68 12.09
#